data_AF-A0A849N7J7-F1
#
_entry.id   AF-A0A849N7J7-F1
#
_cell.length_a   1.000
_cell.length_b   1.000
_cell.length_c   1.000
_cell.angle_alpha   90.00
_cell.angle_beta   90.00
_cell.angle_gamma   90.00
#
_symmetry.space_group_name_H-M   'P 1'
#
loop_
_entity.id
_entity.type
_entity.pdbx_description
1 polymer ?
#
loop_
_entity_poly.entity_id
_entity_poly.type
_entity_poly.pdbx_seq_one_letter_code
_entity_poly.pdbx_strand_id
1 'polypeptide(L)' 'MPNPDVEPHQREAMIFAGAMVGEYLESIGQTDLAKLDAEQWQTFLEVVCLNYYVKVNILAPCPF' A
#
# COMPACT_ATOMS: atom_id res chain seq x y z
N MET A 1 -6.28 -15.28 -10.19
CA MET A 1 -6.73 -16.10 -9.05
C MET A 1 -6.31 -15.39 -7.77
N PRO A 2 -7.16 -15.30 -6.73
CA PRO A 2 -6.70 -14.87 -5.43
C PRO A 2 -5.61 -15.84 -4.94
N ASN A 3 -4.47 -15.31 -4.50
CA ASN A 3 -3.44 -16.12 -3.84
C ASN A 3 -4.08 -16.75 -2.57
N PRO A 4 -4.19 -18.09 -2.47
CA PRO A 4 -4.82 -18.75 -1.33
C PRO A 4 -4.07 -18.53 -0.01
N ASP A 5 -2.81 -18.07 -0.07
CA ASP A 5 -1.95 -17.84 1.10
C ASP A 5 -2.08 -16.42 1.68
N VAL A 6 -2.83 -15.52 1.04
CA VAL A 6 -3.04 -14.15 1.57
C VAL A 6 -4.20 -14.20 2.56
N GLU A 7 -3.87 -14.17 3.85
CA GLU A 7 -4.84 -14.14 4.92
C GLU A 7 -5.81 -12.95 4.77
N PRO A 8 -7.07 -13.05 5.22
CA PRO A 8 -8.08 -12.01 5.01
C PRO A 8 -7.63 -10.61 5.46
N HIS A 9 -6.89 -10.52 6.58
CA HIS A 9 -6.37 -9.26 7.10
C HIS A 9 -5.28 -8.65 6.18
N GLN A 10 -4.44 -9.48 5.56
CA GLN A 10 -3.43 -9.04 4.61
C GLN A 10 -4.09 -8.48 3.35
N ARG A 11 -5.14 -9.16 2.85
CA ARG A 11 -5.92 -8.67 1.71
C ARG A 11 -6.55 -7.31 1.98
N GLU A 12 -7.18 -7.14 3.14
CA GLU A 12 -7.77 -5.85 3.52
C GLU A 12 -6.70 -4.75 3.59
N ALA A 13 -5.55 -5.06 4.18
CA ALA A 13 -4.43 -4.12 4.24
C ALA A 13 -3.88 -3.75 2.86
N MET A 14 -3.79 -4.70 1.93
CA MET A 14 -3.39 -4.44 0.54
C MET A 14 -4.36 -3.47 -0.15
N ILE A 15 -5.67 -3.70 0.00
CA ILE A 15 -6.70 -2.84 -0.61
C ILE A 15 -6.61 -1.42 -0.04
N PHE A 16 -6.48 -1.30 1.28
CA PHE A 16 -6.35 -0.01 1.96
C PHE A 16 -5.09 0.75 1.50
N ALA A 17 -3.93 0.09 1.52
CA ALA A 17 -2.67 0.71 1.08
C ALA A 17 -2.72 1.12 -0.40
N GLY A 18 -3.37 0.30 -1.25
CA GLY A 18 -3.61 0.60 -2.65
C GLY A 18 -4.46 1.86 -2.85
N ALA A 19 -5.50 2.05 -2.05
CA ALA A 19 -6.31 3.27 -2.09
C ALA A 19 -5.50 4.51 -1.71
N MET A 20 -4.73 4.43 -0.61
CA MET A 20 -3.90 5.55 -0.13
C MET A 20 -2.84 5.97 -1.15
N VAL A 21 -2.17 5.00 -1.79
CA VAL A 21 -1.17 5.32 -2.82
C VAL A 21 -1.82 5.79 -4.12
N GLY A 22 -3.05 5.35 -4.40
CA GLY A 22 -3.87 5.87 -5.50
C GLY A 22 -4.16 7.36 -5.35
N GLU A 23 -4.59 7.79 -4.15
CA GLU A 23 -4.82 9.21 -3.83
C GLU A 23 -3.55 10.05 -4.02
N TYR A 24 -2.38 9.51 -3.63
CA TYR A 24 -1.10 10.16 -3.88
C TYR A 24 -0.81 10.34 -5.38
N LEU A 25 -0.92 9.27 -6.18
CA LEU A 25 -0.69 9.31 -7.63
C LEU A 25 -1.65 10.29 -8.34
N GLU A 26 -2.91 10.35 -7.91
CA GLU A 26 -3.89 11.32 -8.39
C GLU A 26 -3.48 12.76 -8.03
N SER A 27 -2.98 12.99 -6.81
CA SER A 27 -2.55 14.33 -6.36
C SER A 27 -1.40 14.92 -7.18
N ILE A 28 -0.50 14.07 -7.69
CA ILE A 28 0.63 14.48 -8.54
C ILE A 28 0.31 14.37 -10.05
N GLY A 29 -0.89 13.92 -10.40
CA GLY A 29 -1.33 13.74 -11.78
C GLY A 29 -0.50 12.72 -12.57
N GLN A 30 0.11 11.74 -11.89
CA GLN A 30 0.96 10.73 -12.49
C GLN A 30 0.51 9.33 -12.11
N THR A 31 0.05 8.55 -13.08
CA THR A 31 -0.36 7.15 -12.88
C THR A 31 0.62 6.15 -13.50
N ASP A 32 1.57 6.63 -14.31
CA ASP A 32 2.61 5.82 -14.91
C ASP A 32 3.83 5.77 -13.98
N LEU A 33 3.97 4.65 -13.24
CA LEU A 33 5.05 4.45 -12.27
C LEU A 33 6.44 4.54 -12.91
N ALA A 34 6.58 4.29 -14.21
CA ALA A 34 7.86 4.40 -14.91
C ALA A 34 8.32 5.86 -15.11
N LYS A 35 7.41 6.83 -14.91
CA LYS A 35 7.70 8.26 -15.04
C LYS A 35 7.90 8.97 -13.71
N LEU A 36 7.76 8.26 -12.59
CA LEU A 36 8.07 8.84 -11.29
C LEU A 36 9.57 9.13 -11.20
N ASP A 37 9.91 10.31 -10.71
CA ASP A 37 11.28 10.60 -10.31
C ASP A 37 11.63 9.87 -8.99
N ALA A 38 12.88 10.03 -8.53
CA ALA A 38 13.37 9.34 -7.35
C ALA A 38 12.60 9.71 -6.05
N GLU A 39 12.19 10.97 -5.90
CA GLU A 39 11.47 11.45 -4.71
C GLU A 39 10.02 10.96 -4.72
N GLN A 40 9.40 10.99 -5.90
CA GLN A 40 8.06 10.46 -6.10
C GLN A 40 8.02 8.94 -5.89
N TRP A 41 9.04 8.22 -6.35
CA TRP A 41 9.18 6.79 -6.10
C TRP A 41 9.34 6.48 -4.61
N GLN A 42 10.17 7.25 -3.90
CA GLN A 42 10.33 7.08 -2.47
C GLN A 42 9.00 7.30 -1.74
N THR A 43 8.29 8.39 -2.06
CA THR A 43 7.00 8.70 -1.45
C THR A 43 5.96 7.62 -1.76
N PHE A 44 5.91 7.13 -3.00
CA PHE A 44 5.05 6.01 -3.38
C PHE A 44 5.29 4.77 -2.50
N LEU A 45 6.56 4.37 -2.33
CA LEU A 45 6.94 3.22 -1.52
C LEU A 45 6.62 3.43 -0.04
N GLU A 46 6.91 4.61 0.50
CA GLU A 46 6.56 4.95 1.88
C GLU A 46 5.05 4.85 2.11
N VAL A 47 4.23 5.46 1.25
CA VAL A 47 2.78 5.40 1.38
C VAL A 47 2.27 3.96 1.30
N VAL A 48 2.67 3.19 0.29
CA VAL A 48 2.12 1.82 0.12
C VAL A 48 2.64 0.86 1.20
N CYS A 49 3.93 0.86 1.52
CA CYS A 49 4.51 -0.06 2.48
C CYS A 49 4.11 0.28 3.91
N LEU A 50 4.10 1.56 4.28
CA LEU A 50 3.74 1.99 5.63
C LEU A 50 2.26 1.71 5.90
N ASN A 51 1.36 2.11 4.99
CA ASN A 51 -0.07 1.89 5.19
C ASN A 51 -0.42 0.40 5.22
N TYR A 52 0.24 -0.42 4.39
CA TYR A 52 0.08 -1.87 4.46
C TYR A 52 0.51 -2.41 5.83
N TYR A 53 1.73 -2.09 6.26
CA TYR A 53 2.29 -2.56 7.53
C TYR A 53 1.41 -2.14 8.72
N VAL A 54 1.03 -0.88 8.79
CA VAL A 54 0.17 -0.34 9.86
C VAL A 54 -1.18 -1.06 9.86
N LYS A 55 -1.83 -1.19 8.70
CA LYS A 55 -3.17 -1.79 8.61
C LYS A 55 -3.14 -3.28 8.94
N VAL A 56 -2.13 -4.04 8.53
CA VAL A 56 -1.95 -5.44 8.94
C VAL A 56 -1.84 -5.56 10.46
N ASN A 57 -0.99 -4.73 11.10
CA ASN A 57 -0.79 -4.79 12.55
C ASN A 57 -2.04 -4.36 13.35
N ILE A 58 -2.89 -3.51 12.78
CA ILE A 58 -4.18 -3.16 13.40
C ILE A 58 -5.17 -4.34 13.32
N LEU A 59 -5.21 -5.04 12.18
CA LEU A 59 -6.17 -6.11 11.94
C LEU A 59 -5.76 -7.44 12.61
N ALA A 60 -4.46 -7.68 12.74
CA ALA A 60 -3.89 -8.84 13.39
C ALA A 60 -2.70 -8.40 14.25
N PRO A 61 -2.94 -7.77 15.42
CA PRO A 61 -1.85 -7.46 16.34
C PRO A 61 -1.20 -8.76 16.77
N CYS A 62 0.10 -8.91 16.54
CA CYS A 62 0.84 -10.07 17.04
C CYS A 62 0.66 -10.15 18.57
N PRO A 63 0.17 -11.28 19.11
CA PRO A 63 0.19 -11.49 20.54
C PRO A 63 1.65 -11.71 20.95
N PHE A 64 2.20 -10.80 21.75
CA PHE A 64 3.49 -11.00 22.40
C PHE A 64 3.45 -12.20 23.36
#